data_AF-A0A950PBG1-F1
#
_entry.id   AF-A0A950PBG1-F1
#
_cell.length_a   1.000
_cell.length_b   1.000
_cell.length_c   1.000
_cell.angle_alpha   90.00
_cell.angle_beta   90.00
_cell.angle_gamma   90.00
#
_symmetry.space_group_name_H-M   'P 1'
#
loop_
_entity.id
_entity.type
_entity.pdbx_description
1 polymer ?
#
loop_
_entity_poly.entity_id
_entity_poly.type
_entity_poly.pdbx_seq_one_letter_code
_entity_poly.pdbx_strand_id
1 'polypeptide(L)'
;MIRDAQGHYLSGATAEAVAAYDKAVRAFNLVHGDAVSLFDEARQAAPEFAMAHLCKAWVFAVANDPGLMARAAELADTARALEL
;
A
#
# COMPACT_ATOMS: atom_id res chain seq x y z
N MET A 1 4.45 0.41 -18.42
CA MET A 1 3.74 -0.42 -17.43
C MET A 1 4.75 -0.90 -16.41
N ILE A 2 4.53 -0.59 -15.13
CA ILE A 2 5.42 -0.97 -14.03
C ILE A 2 5.00 -2.35 -13.52
N ARG A 3 5.97 -3.18 -13.16
CA ARG A 3 5.75 -4.51 -12.60
C ARG A 3 6.45 -4.66 -11.25
N ASP A 4 5.89 -5.48 -10.38
CA ASP A 4 6.53 -5.88 -9.14
C ASP A 4 7.65 -6.92 -9.37
N ALA A 5 8.33 -7.30 -8.30
CA ALA A 5 9.37 -8.32 -8.30
C ALA A 5 8.87 -9.73 -8.70
N GLN A 6 7.55 -9.97 -8.64
CA GLN A 6 6.91 -11.23 -9.05
C GLN A 6 6.46 -11.18 -10.51
N GLY A 7 6.62 -10.04 -11.18
CA GLY A 7 6.23 -9.80 -12.56
C GLY A 7 4.76 -9.41 -12.73
N HIS A 8 4.01 -9.14 -11.66
CA HIS A 8 2.62 -8.65 -11.77
C HIS A 8 2.57 -7.17 -12.10
N TYR A 9 1.55 -6.75 -12.83
CA TYR A 9 1.34 -5.34 -13.13
C TYR A 9 0.90 -4.57 -11.89
N LEU A 10 1.51 -3.40 -11.69
CA LEU A 10 1.12 -2.46 -10.65
C LEU A 10 0.18 -1.41 -11.24
N SER A 11 -1.12 -1.69 -11.20
CA SER A 11 -2.18 -0.81 -11.71
C SER A 11 -2.16 0.55 -11.02
N GLY A 12 -2.24 1.63 -11.81
CA GLY A 12 -2.21 3.02 -11.32
C GLY A 12 -0.88 3.48 -10.71
N ALA A 13 0.19 2.69 -10.83
CA ALA A 13 1.48 3.01 -10.23
C ALA A 13 2.31 4.01 -11.05
N THR A 14 2.98 4.92 -10.35
CA THR A 14 4.07 5.76 -10.86
C THR A 14 5.42 5.25 -10.33
N ALA A 15 6.52 5.59 -11.00
CA ALA A 15 7.85 5.16 -10.57
C ALA A 15 8.21 5.67 -9.16
N GLU A 16 7.77 6.89 -8.82
CA GLU A 16 7.92 7.47 -7.49
C GLU A 16 7.14 6.69 -6.43
N ALA A 17 5.87 6.39 -6.69
CA ALA A 17 5.02 5.65 -5.76
C ALA A 17 5.53 4.21 -5.53
N VAL A 18 6.07 3.56 -6.58
CA VAL A 18 6.69 2.23 -6.45
C VAL A 18 7.94 2.29 -5.56
N ALA A 19 8.77 3.33 -5.70
CA ALA A 19 9.95 3.46 -4.84
C ALA A 19 9.59 3.62 -3.36
N ALA A 20 8.52 4.35 -3.03
CA ALA A 20 8.00 4.46 -1.66
C ALA A 20 7.37 3.13 -1.18
N TYR A 21 6.59 2.49 -2.05
CA TYR A 21 5.95 1.20 -1.78
C TYR A 21 6.97 0.09 -1.48
N ASP A 22 8.03 -0.05 -2.28
CA ASP A 22 9.07 -1.06 -2.08
C ASP A 22 9.81 -0.83 -0.76
N LYS A 23 10.07 0.43 -0.39
CA LYS A 23 10.61 0.78 0.93
C LYS A 23 9.66 0.40 2.05
N ALA A 24 8.35 0.63 1.89
CA ALA A 24 7.33 0.28 2.86
C ALA A 24 7.27 -1.24 3.08
N VAL A 25 7.23 -2.02 2.01
CA VAL A 25 7.26 -3.49 2.04
C VAL A 25 8.53 -4.00 2.73
N ARG A 26 9.70 -3.41 2.42
CA ARG A 26 10.96 -3.75 3.08
C ARG A 26 10.92 -3.41 4.57
N ALA A 27 10.43 -2.22 4.95
CA ALA A 27 10.34 -1.78 6.34
C ALA A 27 9.43 -2.70 7.17
N PHE A 28 8.28 -3.07 6.61
CA PHE A 28 7.35 -3.99 7.26
C PHE A 28 7.94 -5.39 7.44
N ASN A 29 8.54 -5.96 6.39
CA ASN A 29 9.15 -7.30 6.46
C ASN A 29 10.36 -7.37 7.41
N LEU A 30 11.13 -6.29 7.53
CA LEU A 30 12.26 -6.21 8.45
C LEU A 30 11.87 -5.80 9.87
N VAL A 31 10.59 -5.45 10.09
CA VAL A 31 10.09 -4.89 11.36
C VAL A 31 10.95 -3.69 11.81
N HIS A 32 11.34 -2.85 10.85
CA HIS A 32 12.23 -1.72 11.08
C HIS A 32 11.87 -0.52 10.21
N GLY A 33 11.79 0.66 10.84
CA GLY A 33 11.36 1.90 10.20
C GLY A 33 9.84 2.08 10.26
N ASP A 34 9.33 3.08 9.53
CA ASP A 34 7.91 3.43 9.52
C ASP A 34 7.25 3.01 8.19
N ALA A 35 6.83 1.74 8.13
CA ALA A 35 6.13 1.22 6.96
C ALA A 35 4.80 1.95 6.71
N VAL A 36 4.13 2.43 7.76
CA VAL A 36 2.81 3.07 7.65
C VAL A 36 2.93 4.41 6.94
N SER A 37 3.89 5.25 7.32
CA SER A 37 4.17 6.51 6.63
C SER A 37 4.64 6.29 5.20
N LEU A 38 5.46 5.28 4.93
CA LEU A 38 5.92 4.99 3.56
C LEU A 38 4.76 4.55 2.64
N PHE A 39 3.77 3.82 3.15
CA PHE A 39 2.56 3.52 2.38
C PHE A 39 1.68 4.77 2.16
N ASP A 40 1.67 5.74 3.08
CA ASP A 40 1.01 7.02 2.84
C ASP A 40 1.69 7.82 1.74
N GLU A 41 3.03 7.88 1.73
CA GLU A 41 3.80 8.52 0.66
C GLU A 41 3.47 7.90 -0.70
N ALA A 42 3.47 6.56 -0.79
CA ALA A 42 3.10 5.86 -2.02
C ALA A 42 1.68 6.18 -2.50
N ARG A 43 0.71 6.23 -1.58
CA ARG A 43 -0.68 6.60 -1.88
C ARG A 43 -0.83 8.05 -2.31
N GLN A 44 -0.10 8.97 -1.69
CA GLN A 44 -0.16 10.39 -2.04
C GLN A 44 0.48 10.65 -3.41
N ALA A 45 1.59 9.97 -3.72
CA ALA A 45 2.27 10.08 -5.01
C ALA A 45 1.48 9.44 -6.15
N ALA A 46 0.70 8.39 -5.87
CA ALA A 46 -0.19 7.75 -6.84
C ALA A 46 -1.50 7.29 -6.19
N PRO A 47 -2.54 8.15 -6.15
CA PRO A 47 -3.83 7.82 -5.53
C PRO A 47 -4.59 6.68 -6.22
N GLU A 48 -4.26 6.37 -7.46
CA GLU A 48 -4.82 5.26 -8.23
C GLU A 48 -4.03 3.96 -8.05
N PHE A 49 -2.96 3.97 -7.25
CA PHE A 49 -2.10 2.81 -7.07
C PHE A 49 -2.71 1.78 -6.11
N ALA A 50 -3.49 0.84 -6.65
CA ALA A 50 -4.26 -0.13 -5.87
C ALA A 50 -3.44 -0.87 -4.78
N MET A 51 -2.22 -1.31 -5.09
CA MET A 51 -1.41 -2.06 -4.13
C MET A 51 -0.94 -1.22 -2.93
N ALA A 52 -0.74 0.09 -3.08
CA ALA A 52 -0.39 0.95 -1.94
C ALA A 52 -1.55 1.03 -0.93
N HIS A 53 -2.80 1.00 -1.41
CA HIS A 53 -3.99 0.96 -0.56
C HIS A 53 -4.12 -0.39 0.13
N LEU A 54 -4.04 -1.47 -0.64
CA LEU A 54 -4.23 -2.83 -0.14
C LEU A 54 -3.14 -3.28 0.86
N CYS A 55 -1.87 -2.96 0.60
CA CYS A 55 -0.80 -3.31 1.53
C CYS A 55 -0.89 -2.53 2.84
N LYS A 56 -1.26 -1.24 2.80
CA LYS A 56 -1.52 -0.48 4.02
C LYS A 56 -2.70 -1.05 4.81
N ALA A 57 -3.79 -1.41 4.11
CA ALA A 57 -4.93 -2.07 4.71
C ALA A 57 -4.52 -3.39 5.40
N TRP A 58 -3.67 -4.17 4.74
CA TRP A 58 -3.14 -5.43 5.29
C TRP A 58 -2.31 -5.21 6.56
N VAL A 59 -1.40 -4.23 6.57
CA VAL A 59 -0.60 -3.90 7.77
C VAL A 59 -1.51 -3.54 8.95
N PHE A 60 -2.57 -2.78 8.71
CA PHE A 60 -3.55 -2.48 9.75
C PHE A 60 -4.35 -3.71 10.16
N ALA A 61 -4.78 -4.55 9.20
CA ALA A 61 -5.53 -5.79 9.44
C ALA A 61 -4.78 -6.79 10.32
N VAL A 62 -3.46 -6.94 10.16
CA VAL A 62 -2.67 -7.89 10.96
C VAL A 62 -2.37 -7.39 12.38
N ALA A 63 -2.54 -6.09 12.65
CA ALA A 63 -2.35 -5.53 13.99
C ALA A 63 -3.45 -5.95 14.98
N ASN A 64 -4.59 -6.47 14.47
CA ASN A 64 -5.73 -6.95 15.25
C ASN A 64 -6.29 -5.91 16.26
N ASP A 65 -6.14 -4.63 15.94
CA ASP A 65 -6.72 -3.51 16.70
C ASP A 65 -8.04 -3.07 16.05
N PRO A 66 -9.16 -2.94 16.78
CA PRO A 66 -10.46 -2.56 16.21
C PRO A 66 -10.45 -1.22 15.47
N GLY A 67 -9.68 -0.24 15.97
CA GLY A 67 -9.56 1.07 15.32
C GLY A 67 -8.82 0.96 13.99
N LEU A 68 -7.74 0.19 13.95
CA LEU A 68 -7.00 -0.09 12.72
C LEU A 68 -7.80 -0.97 11.75
N MET A 69 -8.65 -1.90 12.23
CA MET A 69 -9.54 -2.67 11.35
C MET A 69 -10.49 -1.75 10.58
N ALA A 70 -11.08 -0.75 11.23
CA ALA A 70 -11.94 0.21 10.56
C ALA A 70 -11.18 0.98 9.47
N ARG A 71 -9.95 1.40 9.76
CA ARG A 71 -9.08 2.05 8.75
C ARG A 71 -8.68 1.10 7.62
N ALA A 72 -8.44 -0.17 7.90
CA ALA A 72 -8.15 -1.17 6.88
C ALA A 72 -9.32 -1.33 5.91
N ALA A 73 -10.56 -1.35 6.43
CA ALA A 73 -11.77 -1.41 5.60
C ALA A 73 -11.89 -0.18 4.69
N GLU A 74 -11.71 1.04 5.22
CA GLU A 74 -11.72 2.29 4.43
C GLU A 74 -10.71 2.26 3.26
N LEU A 75 -9.50 1.73 3.53
CA LEU A 75 -8.44 1.60 2.53
C LEU A 75 -8.80 0.56 1.45
N ALA A 76 -9.36 -0.58 1.85
CA ALA A 76 -9.81 -1.62 0.93
C ALA A 76 -10.99 -1.16 0.05
N ASP A 77 -11.93 -0.40 0.61
CA ASP A 77 -13.05 0.18 -0.13
C ASP A 77 -12.55 1.22 -1.15
N THR A 78 -11.55 2.01 -0.78
CA THR A 78 -10.91 2.93 -1.74
C THR A 78 -10.30 2.16 -2.91
N ALA A 79 -9.57 1.07 -2.64
CA ALA A 79 -8.96 0.25 -3.69
C ALA A 79 -10.02 -0.42 -4.59
N ARG A 80 -11.14 -0.85 -4.01
CA ARG A 80 -12.27 -1.45 -4.74
C ARG A 80 -12.93 -0.46 -5.71
N ALA A 81 -12.92 0.82 -5.39
CA ALA A 81 -13.51 1.87 -6.22
C ALA A 81 -12.61 2.32 -7.39
N LEU A 82 -11.36 1.84 -7.46
CA LEU A 82 -10.46 2.15 -8.57
C LEU A 82 -10.85 1.36 -9.83
N GLU A 83 -10.83 2.02 -10.98
CA GLU A 83 -10.97 1.35 -12.28
C GLU A 83 -9.58 0.82 -12.72
N LEU A 84 -9.40 -0.51 -12.72
CA LEU A 84 -8.11 -1.19 -12.93
C LEU A 84 -8.01 -1.91 -14.28
#